data_AF-A0A2A2RCQ2-F1
#
_entry.id   AF-A0A2A2RCQ2-F1
#
_cell.length_a   1.000
_cell.length_b   1.000
_cell.length_c   1.000
_cell.angle_alpha   90.00
_cell.angle_beta   90.00
_cell.angle_gamma   90.00
#
_symmetry.space_group_name_H-M   'P 1'
#
loop_
_entity.id
_entity.type
_entity.pdbx_description
1 polymer ?
#
loop_
_entity_poly.entity_id
_entity_poly.type
_entity_poly.pdbx_seq_one_letter_code
_entity_poly.pdbx_strand_id
1 'polypeptide(L)' 'MGRPRKLSQPVKINLILEKETKDSAILIALERKISVSRLFESLLFKELAEKLTAKSISAHN' A
#
# COMPACT_ATOMS: atom_id res chain seq x y z
N MET A 1 -12.77 -14.16 20.59
CA MET A 1 -12.10 -13.46 19.48
C MET A 1 -11.98 -11.98 19.84
N GLY A 2 -10.76 -11.44 19.96
CA GLY A 2 -10.55 -10.05 20.40
C GLY A 2 -11.01 -9.03 19.36
N ARG A 3 -11.67 -7.95 19.79
CA ARG A 3 -12.13 -6.87 18.93
C ARG A 3 -10.93 -6.21 18.23
N PRO A 4 -10.97 -5.96 16.90
CA PRO A 4 -9.91 -5.23 16.20
C PRO A 4 -9.71 -3.86 16.85
N ARG A 5 -8.48 -3.54 17.25
CA ARG A 5 -8.17 -2.24 17.83
C ARG A 5 -7.93 -1.24 16.71
N LYS A 6 -8.66 -0.11 16.73
CA LYS A 6 -8.32 1.03 15.88
C LYS A 6 -6.93 1.52 16.30
N LEU A 7 -6.04 1.64 15.32
CA LEU A 7 -4.74 2.28 15.52
C LEU A 7 -5.00 3.77 15.73
N SER A 8 -4.56 4.31 16.87
CA SER A 8 -4.73 5.72 17.22
C SER A 8 -3.78 6.63 16.46
N GLN A 9 -2.73 6.06 15.86
CA GLN A 9 -1.68 6.80 15.16
C GLN A 9 -1.29 6.08 13.84
N PRO A 10 -0.74 6.83 12.87
CA PRO A 10 -0.16 6.23 11.66
C PRO A 10 0.94 5.22 12.01
N VAL A 11 1.01 4.13 11.27
CA VAL A 11 2.04 3.10 11.45
C VAL A 11 3.18 3.36 10.47
N LYS A 12 4.40 3.43 10.98
CA LYS A 12 5.59 3.47 10.14
C LYS A 12 5.88 2.07 9.60
N ILE A 13 6.01 1.95 8.28
CA ILE A 13 6.40 0.72 7.60
C ILE A 13 7.76 0.95 6.95
N ASN A 14 8.72 0.06 7.23
CA ASN A 14 10.01 0.05 6.55
C ASN A 14 9.97 -1.04 5.47
N LEU A 15 10.33 -0.67 4.24
CA LEU A 15 10.38 -1.60 3.10
C LEU A 15 11.84 -1.87 2.73
N ILE A 16 12.14 -3.13 2.47
CA ILE A 16 13.41 -3.56 1.88
C ILE A 16 13.11 -3.88 0.41
N LEU A 17 13.83 -3.21 -0.49
CA LEU A 17 13.64 -3.34 -1.93
C LEU A 17 14.98 -3.62 -2.59
N GLU A 18 14.94 -4.33 -3.71
CA GLU A 18 16.08 -4.43 -4.60
C GLU A 18 16.44 -3.05 -5.17
N LYS A 19 17.73 -2.87 -5.47
CA LYS A 19 18.26 -1.58 -5.92
C LYS A 19 17.56 -1.10 -7.19
N GLU A 20 17.38 -1.99 -8.16
CA GLU A 20 16.74 -1.66 -9.44
C GLU A 20 15.30 -1.18 -9.25
N THR A 21 14.52 -1.90 -8.43
CA THR A 21 13.14 -1.52 -8.09
C THR A 21 13.09 -0.16 -7.39
N LYS A 22 14.03 0.11 -6.48
CA LYS A 22 14.13 1.39 -5.79
C LYS A 22 14.41 2.53 -6.77
N ASP A 23 15.35 2.33 -7.69
CA ASP A 23 15.74 3.35 -8.67
C ASP A 23 14.58 3.65 -9.64
N SER A 24 13.88 2.62 -10.13
CA SER A 24 12.66 2.80 -10.94
C SER A 24 11.56 3.54 -10.17
N ALA A 25 11.33 3.20 -8.90
CA ALA A 25 10.32 3.86 -8.09
C ALA A 25 10.62 5.35 -7.87
N ILE A 26 11.90 5.71 -7.71
CA ILE A 26 12.33 7.11 -7.62
C ILE A 26 12.02 7.86 -8.91
N LEU A 27 12.34 7.30 -10.08
CA LEU A 27 12.08 7.93 -11.37
C LEU A 27 10.58 8.21 -11.59
N ILE A 28 9.73 7.23 -11.31
CA ILE A 28 8.27 7.37 -11.45
C ILE A 28 7.73 8.41 -10.46
N ALA A 29 8.24 8.43 -9.23
CA ALA A 29 7.83 9.41 -8.23
C ALA A 29 8.20 10.84 -8.65
N LEU A 30 9.39 11.03 -9.24
CA LEU A 30 9.84 12.31 -9.79
C LEU A 30 8.97 12.77 -10.95
N GLU A 31 8.68 11.90 -11.92
CA GLU A 31 7.82 12.19 -13.07
C GLU A 31 6.43 12.66 -12.63
N ARG A 32 5.89 12.01 -11.60
CA ARG A 32 4.57 12.32 -11.03
C ARG A 32 4.59 13.45 -9.98
N LYS A 33 5.76 14.01 -9.67
CA LYS A 33 5.96 15.05 -8.64
C LYS A 33 5.40 14.67 -7.26
N ILE A 34 5.57 13.41 -6.87
CA ILE A 34 5.16 12.87 -5.56
C ILE A 34 6.33 12.24 -4.83
N SER A 35 6.19 11.99 -3.53
CA SER A 35 7.19 11.24 -2.79
C SER A 35 7.10 9.74 -3.10
N VAL A 36 8.25 9.05 -3.00
CA VAL A 36 8.32 7.59 -3.15
C VAL A 36 7.40 6.88 -2.15
N SER A 37 7.32 7.38 -0.91
CA SER A 37 6.37 6.85 0.09
C SER A 37 4.92 6.95 -0.37
N ARG A 38 4.52 8.08 -0.96
CA ARG A 38 3.15 8.28 -1.46
C ARG A 38 2.83 7.40 -2.66
N LEU A 39 3.82 7.15 -3.52
CA LEU A 39 3.71 6.20 -4.62
C LEU A 39 3.41 4.78 -4.11
N PHE A 40 4.20 4.27 -3.15
CA PHE A 40 3.96 2.95 -2.57
C PHE A 40 2.66 2.86 -1.78
N GLU A 41 2.32 3.88 -1.00
CA GLU A 41 1.06 3.95 -0.28
C GLU A 41 -0.15 3.82 -1.24
N SER A 42 -0.10 4.52 -2.37
CA SER A 42 -1.17 4.47 -3.38
C SER A 42 -1.31 3.08 -4.02
N LEU A 43 -0.19 2.41 -4.29
CA LEU A 43 -0.17 1.05 -4.83
C LEU A 43 -0.70 0.03 -3.81
N LEU A 44 -0.24 0.12 -2.56
CA LEU A 44 -0.69 -0.75 -1.47
C LEU A 44 -2.18 -0.60 -1.22
N PHE A 45 -2.72 0.63 -1.18
CA PHE A 45 -4.15 0.82 -1.00
C PHE A 45 -4.98 0.32 -2.17
N LYS A 46 -4.48 0.47 -3.41
CA LYS A 46 -5.17 -0.08 -4.58
C LYS A 46 -5.27 -1.60 -4.48
N GLU A 47 -4.17 -2.28 -4.19
CA GLU A 47 -4.15 -3.74 -4.06
C GLU A 47 -4.99 -4.24 -2.87
N LEU A 48 -4.93 -3.54 -1.73
CA LEU A 48 -5.75 -3.87 -0.57
C LEU A 48 -7.24 -3.67 -0.85
N ALA A 49 -7.61 -2.58 -1.53
CA ALA A 49 -9.00 -2.33 -1.92
C ALA A 49 -9.51 -3.45 -2.83
N GLU A 50 -8.75 -3.82 -3.86
CA GLU A 50 -9.08 -4.91 -4.79
C GLU A 50 -9.22 -6.26 -4.09
N LYS A 51 -8.30 -6.61 -3.16
CA LYS A 51 -8.39 -7.85 -2.38
C LYS A 51 -9.60 -7.88 -1.45
N LEU A 52 -9.92 -6.74 -0.81
CA LEU A 52 -11.07 -6.64 0.10
C LEU A 52 -12.40 -6.72 -0.66
N THR A 53 -12.53 -6.05 -1.80
CA THR A 53 -13.74 -6.14 -2.63
C THR A 53 -13.91 -7.53 -3.22
N ALA A 54 -12.85 -8.15 -3.76
CA ALA A 54 -12.92 -9.52 -4.27
C ALA A 54 -13.37 -10.54 -3.20
N LYS A 55 -12.85 -10.42 -1.97
CA LYS A 55 -13.24 -11.29 -0.85
C LYS A 55 -14.65 -11.02 -0.35
N SER A 56 -15.14 -9.79 -0.44
CA SER A 56 -16.52 -9.46 -0.06
C SER A 56 -17.55 -10.03 -1.04
N ILE A 57 -17.21 -10.10 -2.33
CA ILE A 57 -18.08 -10.68 -3.37
C ILE A 57 -18.18 -12.20 -3.20
N SER A 58 -17.09 -12.89 -2.85
CA SER A 58 -17.11 -14.34 -2.65
C SER A 58 -17.76 -14.80 -1.34
N ALA A 59 -17.83 -13.95 -0.32
CA ALA A 59 -18.44 -14.28 0.97
C ALA A 59 -19.96 -14.02 1.02
N HIS A 60 -20.53 -13.43 -0.03
CA HIS A 60 -21.96 -13.09 -0.11
C HIS A 60 -22.81 -14.06 -0.96
N ASN A 61 -22.20 -15.14 -1.46
CA ASN A 61 -22.89 -16.26 -2.13
C ASN A 61 -23.03 -17.46 -1.20
#